data_AF-A0A954LKT0-F1
#
_entry.id   AF-A0A954LKT0-F1
#
_cell.length_a   1.000
_cell.length_b   1.000
_cell.length_c   1.000
_cell.angle_alpha   90.00
_cell.angle_beta   90.00
_cell.angle_gamma   90.00
#
_symmetry.space_group_name_H-M   'P 1'
#
loop_
_entity.id
_entity.type
_entity.pdbx_description
1 polymer ?
#
loop_
_entity_poly.entity_id
_entity_poly.type
_entity_poly.pdbx_seq_one_letter_code
_entity_poly.pdbx_strand_id
1 'polypeptide(L)'
;MISPTLPRLTITLLLALSSQVPGEEIQFNRDVRPILSNRCFTCHGPDSATREADLRLDQRESATGSASSGKRAVVAGDIQASELVRRITSQDDDERMPPGGASKALTAAEIQTLKTWISQGAKYEAHWAFIPPQMPTRPTIQNKRWPRNEIDFFVLARLEEKHLKPAKEASRETLIRRVAFDLTGLPPSLKEMDDFLADSSPQAYERMVDSYLNRPAYGEHMARHWLDLARYADSNGYQYDTEREQWVWRDWVIDAYNKNKPFDQFTIEQLAGDLLPNSTPEQRLATGFNRNHGITIEGGIIDEEYRTEYVMDRLVTTGQVWLGLTIGCARCHEHKFDPISQKEFYQLYAFFNQVPERGMRGFEPRERIPSPLASLQQREWDDELNKLKAELNTPLDLAPHLEEWTKTLA
;
A
#
# COMPACT_ATOMS: atom_id res chain seq x y z
N MET A 1 -44.87 71.17 -45.00
CA MET A 1 -45.54 71.18 -43.68
C MET A 1 -44.65 70.47 -42.70
N ILE A 2 -44.30 71.19 -41.64
CA ILE A 2 -43.36 70.86 -40.57
C ILE A 2 -44.00 69.82 -39.65
N SER A 3 -43.26 68.77 -39.25
CA SER A 3 -43.26 68.35 -37.84
C SER A 3 -42.14 67.36 -37.49
N PRO A 4 -41.47 67.54 -36.35
CA PRO A 4 -40.36 66.73 -35.87
C PRO A 4 -40.85 65.61 -34.94
N THR A 5 -40.13 64.49 -34.87
CA THR A 5 -40.36 63.44 -33.86
C THR A 5 -39.10 63.22 -33.03
N LEU A 6 -39.24 63.50 -31.72
CA LEU A 6 -38.24 63.38 -30.66
C LEU A 6 -37.65 61.96 -30.50
N PRO A 7 -36.43 61.83 -29.95
CA PRO A 7 -35.86 60.53 -29.60
C PRO A 7 -36.48 60.03 -28.29
N ARG A 8 -36.98 58.78 -28.29
CA ARG A 8 -37.35 58.07 -27.06
C ARG A 8 -36.10 57.40 -26.49
N LEU A 9 -35.54 57.95 -25.40
CA LEU A 9 -34.58 57.22 -24.58
C LEU A 9 -35.29 56.03 -23.92
N THR A 10 -34.89 54.81 -24.28
CA THR A 10 -35.31 53.60 -23.59
C THR A 10 -34.30 53.31 -22.48
N ILE A 11 -34.64 53.63 -21.23
CA ILE A 11 -33.86 53.24 -20.07
C ILE A 11 -34.07 51.73 -19.88
N THR A 12 -33.06 50.94 -20.25
CA THR A 12 -33.04 49.50 -19.98
C THR A 12 -32.48 49.31 -18.58
N LEU A 13 -33.34 48.98 -17.63
CA LEU A 13 -32.97 48.62 -16.26
C LEU A 13 -32.25 47.26 -16.31
N LEU A 14 -30.91 47.26 -16.31
CA LEU A 14 -30.12 46.04 -16.08
C LEU A 14 -30.32 45.62 -14.62
N LEU A 15 -31.20 44.63 -14.39
CA LEU A 15 -31.16 43.82 -13.19
C LEU A 15 -29.83 43.06 -13.19
N ALA A 16 -28.88 43.54 -12.39
CA ALA A 16 -27.72 42.76 -12.00
C ALA A 16 -28.21 41.57 -11.18
N LEU A 17 -28.45 40.43 -11.85
CA LEU A 17 -28.46 39.15 -11.17
C LEU A 17 -27.03 38.94 -10.65
N SER A 18 -26.83 39.20 -9.36
CA SER A 18 -25.69 38.67 -8.64
C SER A 18 -25.77 37.15 -8.72
N SER A 19 -25.08 36.58 -9.69
CA SER A 19 -24.72 35.17 -9.69
C SER A 19 -23.93 34.92 -8.41
N GLN A 20 -24.61 34.40 -7.38
CA GLN A 20 -23.94 33.78 -6.24
C GLN A 20 -23.04 32.70 -6.83
N VAL A 21 -21.73 32.92 -6.74
CA VAL A 21 -20.76 31.85 -6.93
C VAL A 21 -21.20 30.74 -5.98
N PRO A 22 -21.55 29.53 -6.47
CA PRO A 22 -21.85 28.42 -5.59
C PRO A 22 -20.65 28.29 -4.66
N GLY A 23 -20.86 28.47 -3.36
CA GLY A 23 -19.82 28.17 -2.39
C GLY A 23 -19.33 26.75 -2.66
N GLU A 24 -18.01 26.55 -2.59
CA GLU A 24 -17.40 25.26 -2.87
C GLU A 24 -18.15 24.15 -2.11
N GLU A 25 -18.52 23.07 -2.80
CA GLU A 25 -19.22 21.94 -2.16
C GLU A 25 -18.27 21.33 -1.12
N ILE A 26 -18.73 21.26 0.12
CA ILE A 26 -17.96 20.68 1.21
C ILE A 26 -18.06 19.17 1.12
N GLN A 27 -16.92 18.51 0.95
CA GLN A 27 -16.81 17.05 0.91
C GLN A 27 -16.48 16.50 2.29
N PHE A 28 -17.18 15.44 2.70
CA PHE A 28 -17.03 14.90 4.04
C PHE A 28 -15.61 14.39 4.27
N ASN A 29 -15.04 13.61 3.34
CA ASN A 29 -13.70 13.06 3.53
C ASN A 29 -12.58 14.11 3.44
N ARG A 30 -12.72 15.11 2.57
CA ARG A 30 -11.70 16.15 2.35
C ARG A 30 -11.70 17.19 3.46
N ASP A 31 -12.87 17.67 3.85
CA ASP A 31 -13.01 18.90 4.64
C ASP A 31 -13.50 18.64 6.07
N VAL A 32 -14.37 17.66 6.29
CA VAL A 32 -15.07 17.46 7.58
C VAL A 32 -14.42 16.38 8.44
N ARG A 33 -14.18 15.19 7.86
CA ARG A 33 -13.62 14.03 8.55
C ARG A 33 -12.28 14.34 9.22
N PRO A 34 -11.33 15.09 8.62
CA PRO A 34 -10.09 15.44 9.31
C PRO A 34 -10.33 16.25 10.59
N ILE A 35 -11.31 17.15 10.59
CA ILE A 35 -11.69 17.94 11.77
C ILE A 35 -12.24 17.01 12.85
N LEU A 36 -13.23 16.19 12.51
CA LEU A 36 -13.87 15.27 13.46
C LEU A 36 -12.89 14.21 13.99
N SER A 37 -12.00 13.69 13.14
CA SER A 37 -10.97 12.75 13.54
C SER A 37 -9.98 13.35 14.53
N ASN A 38 -9.53 14.58 14.29
CA ASN A 38 -8.54 15.24 15.14
C ASN A 38 -9.13 15.76 16.45
N ARG A 39 -10.42 16.10 16.47
CA ARG A 39 -11.06 16.82 17.58
C ARG A 39 -12.11 16.02 18.34
N CYS A 40 -12.72 15.01 17.73
CA CYS A 40 -13.96 14.40 18.25
C CYS A 40 -13.90 12.87 18.40
N PHE A 41 -13.29 12.14 17.48
CA PHE A 41 -13.39 10.66 17.45
C PHE A 41 -12.77 9.94 18.65
N THR A 42 -11.88 10.59 19.41
CA THR A 42 -11.38 10.01 20.66
C THR A 42 -12.50 9.71 21.67
N CYS A 43 -13.53 10.56 21.75
CA CYS A 43 -14.65 10.40 22.68
C CYS A 43 -15.97 10.05 21.96
N HIS A 44 -16.08 10.33 20.66
CA HIS A 44 -17.29 10.10 19.88
C HIS A 44 -16.99 9.33 18.58
N GLY A 45 -16.11 8.33 18.65
CA GLY A 45 -15.66 7.51 17.53
C GLY A 45 -15.74 6.01 17.80
N PRO A 46 -15.00 5.18 17.04
CA PRO A 46 -15.22 3.74 16.99
C PRO A 46 -14.87 2.96 18.26
N ASP A 47 -13.90 3.43 19.04
CA ASP A 47 -13.56 2.81 20.32
C ASP A 47 -14.73 2.91 21.31
N SER A 48 -15.27 1.77 21.77
CA SER A 48 -16.36 1.74 22.75
C SER A 48 -15.89 2.02 24.18
N ALA A 49 -14.61 1.84 24.50
CA ALA A 49 -14.09 2.00 25.86
C ALA A 49 -13.97 3.48 26.27
N THR A 50 -13.78 4.38 25.30
CA THR A 50 -13.68 5.83 25.53
C THR A 50 -14.92 6.60 25.08
N ARG A 51 -15.97 5.88 24.65
CA ARG A 51 -17.14 6.49 24.01
C ARG A 51 -18.06 7.17 25.02
N GLU A 52 -18.24 8.46 24.82
CA GLU A 52 -19.14 9.29 25.60
C GLU A 52 -20.51 9.41 24.93
N ALA A 53 -21.56 9.37 25.76
CA ALA A 53 -22.97 9.49 25.37
C ALA A 53 -23.45 8.49 24.29
N ASP A 54 -22.70 7.38 24.10
CA ASP A 54 -22.90 6.40 23.02
C ASP A 54 -23.00 7.03 21.61
N LEU A 55 -22.38 8.20 21.43
CA LEU A 55 -22.43 8.95 20.18
C LEU A 55 -21.26 8.57 19.26
N ARG A 56 -21.56 8.28 18.00
CA ARG A 56 -20.61 7.99 16.92
C ARG A 56 -20.70 9.06 15.84
N LEU A 57 -19.80 10.03 15.88
CA LEU A 57 -19.74 11.09 14.85
C LEU A 57 -19.13 10.61 13.53
N ASP A 58 -18.45 9.46 13.54
CA ASP A 58 -17.93 8.77 12.37
C ASP A 58 -19.02 8.00 11.59
N GLN A 59 -20.20 7.79 12.18
CA GLN A 59 -21.34 7.11 11.57
C GLN A 59 -22.52 8.06 11.38
N ARG A 60 -23.09 8.11 10.17
CA ARG A 60 -24.21 8.99 9.86
C ARG A 60 -25.43 8.69 10.72
N GLU A 61 -25.74 7.41 10.87
CA GLU A 61 -26.92 6.90 11.58
C GLU A 61 -26.91 7.32 13.04
N SER A 62 -25.75 7.28 13.70
CA SER A 62 -25.61 7.74 15.07
C SER A 62 -25.61 9.27 15.18
N ALA A 63 -24.87 9.98 14.32
CA ALA A 63 -24.81 11.44 14.36
C ALA A 63 -26.17 12.13 14.08
N THR A 64 -26.99 11.54 13.21
CA THR A 64 -28.32 12.06 12.84
C THR A 64 -29.46 11.40 13.62
N GLY A 65 -29.17 10.31 14.33
CA GLY A 65 -30.10 9.61 15.20
C GLY A 65 -30.45 10.42 16.44
N SER A 66 -31.55 10.05 17.10
CA SER A 66 -31.90 10.61 18.40
C SER A 66 -30.98 10.03 19.46
N ALA A 67 -30.22 10.88 20.13
CA ALA A 67 -29.45 10.49 21.31
C ALA A 67 -30.39 10.15 22.48
N SER A 68 -29.85 9.51 23.52
CA SER A 68 -30.58 9.23 24.78
C SER A 68 -31.17 10.50 25.43
N SER A 69 -30.58 11.66 25.16
CA SER A 69 -31.09 12.99 25.56
C SER A 69 -32.29 13.50 24.76
N GLY A 70 -32.72 12.78 23.72
CA GLY A 70 -33.76 13.20 22.77
C GLY A 70 -33.29 14.22 21.72
N LYS A 71 -32.04 14.69 21.79
CA LYS A 71 -31.44 15.62 20.82
C LYS A 71 -30.70 14.86 19.71
N ARG A 72 -30.45 15.55 18.59
CA ARG A 72 -29.61 15.05 17.48
C ARG A 72 -28.31 15.83 17.44
N ALA A 73 -27.18 15.13 17.25
CA ALA A 73 -25.89 15.81 17.10
C ALA A 73 -25.87 16.64 15.81
N VAL A 74 -26.37 16.07 14.71
CA VAL A 74 -26.45 16.70 13.40
C VAL A 74 -27.87 16.62 12.84
N VAL A 75 -28.44 17.78 12.49
CA VAL A 75 -29.71 17.90 11.76
C VAL A 75 -29.39 18.44 10.37
N ALA A 76 -29.52 17.59 9.36
CA ALA A 76 -29.20 17.94 7.97
C ALA A 76 -30.00 19.17 7.51
N GLY A 77 -29.30 20.20 7.03
CA GLY A 77 -29.89 21.45 6.55
C GLY A 77 -30.21 22.47 7.65
N ASP A 78 -30.12 22.10 8.93
CA ASP A 78 -30.46 22.98 10.06
C ASP A 78 -29.30 23.13 11.05
N ILE A 79 -28.57 24.23 10.90
CA ILE A 79 -27.45 24.60 11.77
C ILE A 79 -27.95 24.81 13.22
N GLN A 80 -29.12 25.43 13.40
CA GLN A 80 -29.59 25.84 14.73
C GLN A 80 -30.14 24.66 15.54
N ALA A 81 -30.76 23.70 14.87
CA ALA A 81 -31.24 22.46 15.49
C ALA A 81 -30.11 21.44 15.77
N SER A 82 -28.90 21.64 15.23
CA SER A 82 -27.77 20.73 15.39
C SER A 82 -27.01 20.98 16.70
N GLU A 83 -27.09 20.04 17.64
CA GLU A 83 -26.41 20.14 18.94
C GLU A 83 -24.88 20.24 18.77
N LEU A 84 -24.29 19.61 17.73
CA LEU A 84 -22.87 19.72 17.42
C LEU A 84 -22.44 21.18 17.26
N VAL A 85 -23.21 22.00 16.54
CA VAL A 85 -22.89 23.42 16.32
C VAL A 85 -22.97 24.18 17.64
N ARG A 86 -24.02 23.96 18.43
CA ARG A 86 -24.18 24.58 19.75
C ARG A 86 -22.97 24.31 20.65
N ARG A 87 -22.51 23.06 20.68
CA ARG A 87 -21.40 22.59 21.51
C ARG A 87 -20.05 23.17 21.08
N ILE A 88 -19.75 23.21 19.78
CA ILE A 88 -18.47 23.76 19.29
C ILE A 88 -18.39 25.30 19.36
N THR A 89 -19.53 25.98 19.51
CA THR A 89 -19.57 27.45 19.68
C THR A 89 -19.92 27.91 21.10
N SER A 90 -20.10 26.99 22.05
CA SER A 90 -20.46 27.35 23.42
C SER A 90 -19.34 28.14 24.09
N GLN A 91 -19.73 29.13 24.89
CA GLN A 91 -18.81 29.88 25.76
C GLN A 91 -18.72 29.24 27.15
N ASP A 92 -19.62 28.32 27.48
CA ASP A 92 -19.59 27.54 28.72
C ASP A 92 -18.58 26.40 28.57
N ASP A 93 -17.55 26.41 29.42
CA ASP A 93 -16.46 25.45 29.41
C ASP A 93 -16.93 24.01 29.72
N ASP A 94 -18.02 23.84 30.47
CA ASP A 94 -18.60 22.53 30.81
C ASP A 94 -19.44 21.95 29.66
N GLU A 95 -19.95 22.81 28.78
CA GLU A 95 -20.71 22.37 27.60
C GLU A 95 -19.89 22.32 26.33
N ARG A 96 -18.82 23.10 26.24
CA ARG A 96 -18.03 23.28 25.02
C ARG A 96 -17.31 21.99 24.64
N MET A 97 -17.41 21.65 23.36
CA MET A 97 -16.67 20.53 22.78
C MET A 97 -15.62 21.03 21.78
N PRO A 98 -14.39 20.45 21.78
CA PRO A 98 -13.88 19.43 22.68
C PRO A 98 -13.57 19.98 24.09
N PRO A 99 -13.59 19.13 25.13
CA PRO A 99 -13.23 19.53 26.49
C PRO A 99 -11.72 19.79 26.59
N GLY A 100 -11.31 20.75 27.44
CA GLY A 100 -9.90 21.09 27.68
C GLY A 100 -9.48 22.50 27.30
N GLY A 101 -10.41 23.45 27.22
CA GLY A 101 -10.08 24.87 27.06
C GLY A 101 -9.68 25.27 25.64
N ALA A 102 -9.11 26.47 25.51
CA ALA A 102 -8.74 27.08 24.22
C ALA A 102 -7.72 26.26 23.40
N SER A 103 -6.90 25.42 24.03
CA SER A 103 -5.86 24.62 23.35
C SER A 103 -6.43 23.50 22.46
N LYS A 104 -7.68 23.08 22.73
CA LYS A 104 -8.39 22.05 21.96
C LYS A 104 -9.57 22.60 21.17
N ALA A 105 -9.86 23.89 21.28
CA ALA A 105 -10.93 24.55 20.56
C ALA A 105 -10.70 24.47 19.04
N LEU A 106 -11.80 24.37 18.29
CA LEU A 106 -11.78 24.46 16.84
C LEU A 106 -11.46 25.90 16.43
N THR A 107 -10.72 26.05 15.35
CA THR A 107 -10.50 27.33 14.67
C THR A 107 -11.80 27.84 14.05
N ALA A 108 -11.87 29.15 13.80
CA ALA A 108 -13.02 29.74 13.13
C ALA A 108 -13.28 29.13 11.74
N ALA A 109 -12.23 28.76 11.02
CA ALA A 109 -12.33 28.07 9.73
C ALA A 109 -12.94 26.68 9.87
N GLU A 110 -12.48 25.86 10.83
CA GLU A 110 -13.04 24.53 11.09
C GLU A 110 -14.53 24.60 11.49
N ILE A 111 -14.90 25.54 12.36
CA ILE A 111 -16.31 25.77 12.74
C ILE A 111 -17.13 26.15 11.50
N GLN A 112 -16.62 27.04 10.65
CA GLN A 112 -17.33 27.47 9.44
C GLN A 112 -17.49 26.32 8.44
N THR A 113 -16.48 25.45 8.28
CA THR A 113 -16.57 24.23 7.47
C THR A 113 -17.69 23.32 7.96
N LEU A 114 -17.74 23.04 9.27
CA LEU A 114 -18.79 22.18 9.86
C LEU A 114 -20.19 22.78 9.70
N LYS A 115 -20.34 24.09 9.93
CA LYS A 115 -21.62 24.80 9.70
C LYS A 115 -22.06 24.72 8.24
N THR A 116 -21.14 24.95 7.31
CA THR A 116 -21.40 24.94 5.86
C THR A 116 -21.81 23.53 5.43
N TRP A 117 -21.08 22.51 5.85
CA TRP A 117 -21.43 21.10 5.61
C TRP A 117 -22.83 20.75 6.11
N ILE A 118 -23.20 21.17 7.34
CA ILE A 118 -24.54 20.94 7.89
C ILE A 118 -25.61 21.63 7.04
N SER A 119 -25.40 22.90 6.67
CA SER A 119 -26.33 23.65 5.84
C SER A 119 -26.51 23.05 4.44
N GLN A 120 -25.48 22.40 3.90
CA GLN A 120 -25.50 21.67 2.62
C GLN A 120 -26.13 20.27 2.74
N GLY A 121 -26.72 19.94 3.90
CA GLY A 121 -27.46 18.69 4.12
C GLY A 121 -26.65 17.60 4.83
N ALA A 122 -25.48 17.91 5.37
CA ALA A 122 -24.65 16.99 6.17
C ALA A 122 -24.43 15.62 5.51
N LYS A 123 -24.07 15.62 4.21
CA LYS A 123 -23.81 14.37 3.49
C LYS A 123 -22.57 13.70 4.09
N TYR A 124 -22.70 12.43 4.47
CA TYR A 124 -21.58 11.60 4.91
C TYR A 124 -21.01 10.82 3.73
N GLU A 125 -19.72 10.55 3.79
CA GLU A 125 -19.02 9.67 2.87
C GLU A 125 -18.35 8.55 3.67
N ALA A 126 -18.31 7.33 3.11
CA ALA A 126 -17.45 6.26 3.62
C ALA A 126 -15.99 6.73 3.62
N HIS A 127 -15.13 6.13 4.45
CA HIS A 127 -13.71 6.50 4.44
C HIS A 127 -13.14 6.28 3.03
N TRP A 128 -12.35 7.21 2.52
CA TRP A 128 -11.87 7.21 1.12
C TRP A 128 -11.19 5.90 0.72
N ALA A 129 -10.52 5.23 1.67
CA ALA A 129 -9.86 3.93 1.44
C ALA A 129 -10.84 2.77 1.14
N PHE A 130 -12.12 2.89 1.50
CA PHE A 130 -13.15 1.90 1.26
C PHE A 130 -14.11 2.29 0.12
N ILE A 131 -13.81 3.38 -0.58
CA ILE A 131 -14.56 3.80 -1.77
C ILE A 131 -13.77 3.32 -2.99
N PRO A 132 -14.36 2.54 -3.91
CA PRO A 132 -13.70 2.16 -5.14
C PRO A 132 -13.16 3.39 -5.89
N PRO A 133 -11.88 3.42 -6.26
CA PRO A 133 -11.31 4.55 -6.96
C PRO A 133 -11.99 4.73 -8.32
N GLN A 134 -12.37 5.96 -8.64
CA GLN A 134 -12.93 6.32 -9.94
C GLN A 134 -11.89 7.07 -10.75
N MET A 135 -11.90 6.86 -12.07
CA MET A 135 -10.98 7.56 -12.97
C MET A 135 -11.30 9.06 -12.96
N PRO A 136 -10.38 9.92 -12.47
CA PRO A 136 -10.65 11.36 -12.38
C PRO A 136 -10.63 11.99 -13.78
N THR A 137 -11.40 13.08 -13.93
CA THR A 137 -11.28 13.91 -15.12
C THR A 137 -9.94 14.66 -15.07
N ARG A 138 -9.20 14.66 -16.17
CA ARG A 138 -7.92 15.38 -16.27
C ARG A 138 -8.14 16.88 -16.07
N PRO A 139 -7.32 17.55 -15.23
CA PRO A 139 -7.45 18.98 -15.01
C PRO A 139 -7.05 19.77 -16.26
N THR A 140 -7.62 20.96 -16.39
CA THR A 140 -7.20 21.91 -17.43
C THR A 140 -5.94 22.63 -16.96
N ILE A 141 -4.91 22.62 -17.81
CA ILE A 141 -3.60 23.23 -17.55
C ILE A 141 -3.28 24.29 -18.61
N GLN A 142 -2.46 25.27 -18.24
CA GLN A 142 -1.99 26.30 -19.16
C GLN A 142 -0.88 25.75 -20.07
N ASN A 143 0.14 25.10 -19.50
CA ASN A 143 1.25 24.56 -20.27
C ASN A 143 1.01 23.12 -20.74
N LYS A 144 0.44 22.98 -21.94
CA LYS A 144 0.15 21.67 -22.55
C LYS A 144 1.37 20.90 -23.07
N ARG A 145 2.58 21.46 -23.05
CA ARG A 145 3.78 20.84 -23.63
C ARG A 145 4.65 20.08 -22.63
N TRP A 146 4.51 20.36 -21.35
CA TRP A 146 5.33 19.74 -20.30
C TRP A 146 4.89 18.32 -19.92
N PRO A 147 3.58 18.01 -19.80
CA PRO A 147 3.15 16.66 -19.45
C PRO A 147 3.62 15.60 -20.46
N ARG A 148 4.20 14.50 -19.96
CA ARG A 148 4.59 13.30 -20.72
C ARG A 148 3.58 12.17 -20.54
N ASN A 149 2.89 12.12 -19.41
CA ASN A 149 1.82 11.15 -19.12
C ASN A 149 0.60 11.81 -18.43
N GLU A 150 -0.40 11.01 -18.10
CA GLU A 150 -1.65 11.46 -17.48
C GLU A 150 -1.46 12.04 -16.08
N ILE A 151 -0.51 11.52 -15.29
CA ILE A 151 -0.23 11.96 -13.92
C ILE A 151 0.32 13.39 -13.93
N ASP A 152 1.14 13.73 -14.93
CA ASP A 152 1.76 15.04 -15.05
C ASP A 152 0.74 16.18 -15.16
N PHE A 153 -0.46 15.93 -15.70
CA PHE A 153 -1.54 16.93 -15.74
C PHE A 153 -1.97 17.33 -14.33
N PHE A 154 -2.09 16.37 -13.40
CA PHE A 154 -2.46 16.63 -12.02
C PHE A 154 -1.36 17.36 -11.25
N VAL A 155 -0.10 16.95 -11.46
CA VAL A 155 1.06 17.60 -10.85
C VAL A 155 1.16 19.05 -11.33
N LEU A 156 1.10 19.27 -12.66
CA LEU A 156 1.24 20.59 -13.24
C LEU A 156 0.08 21.52 -12.88
N ALA A 157 -1.16 21.02 -12.84
CA ALA A 157 -2.30 21.82 -12.40
C ALA A 157 -2.09 22.37 -10.99
N ARG A 158 -1.57 21.54 -10.07
CA ARG A 158 -1.26 21.98 -8.71
C ARG A 158 -0.10 22.96 -8.66
N LEU A 159 0.94 22.76 -9.47
CA LEU A 159 2.05 23.72 -9.57
C LEU A 159 1.57 25.07 -10.10
N GLU A 160 0.77 25.10 -11.17
CA GLU A 160 0.20 26.32 -11.75
C GLU A 160 -0.70 27.07 -10.76
N GLU A 161 -1.57 26.36 -10.03
CA GLU A 161 -2.40 26.92 -8.94
C GLU A 161 -1.55 27.59 -7.85
N LYS A 162 -0.39 27.01 -7.53
CA LYS A 162 0.57 27.54 -6.55
C LYS A 162 1.58 28.51 -7.15
N HIS A 163 1.44 28.87 -8.42
CA HIS A 163 2.37 29.74 -9.15
C HIS A 163 3.83 29.22 -9.16
N LEU A 164 3.99 27.90 -9.09
CA LEU A 164 5.27 27.20 -9.18
C LEU A 164 5.51 26.69 -10.59
N LYS A 165 6.79 26.54 -10.95
CA LYS A 165 7.22 25.95 -12.23
C LYS A 165 7.87 24.60 -11.97
N PRO A 166 7.73 23.63 -12.90
CA PRO A 166 8.46 22.38 -12.82
C PRO A 166 9.98 22.60 -12.69
N ALA A 167 10.63 21.72 -11.92
CA ALA A 167 12.08 21.71 -11.83
C ALA A 167 12.72 21.30 -13.18
N LYS A 168 13.96 21.73 -13.41
CA LYS A 168 14.74 21.26 -14.56
C LYS A 168 15.05 19.78 -14.40
N GLU A 169 15.10 19.07 -15.52
CA GLU A 169 15.55 17.68 -15.57
C GLU A 169 16.99 17.57 -15.02
N ALA A 170 17.25 16.48 -14.30
CA ALA A 170 18.56 16.24 -13.72
C ALA A 170 19.60 15.92 -14.82
N SER A 171 20.89 16.04 -14.49
CA SER A 171 21.95 15.64 -15.44
C SER A 171 21.86 14.14 -15.74
N ARG A 172 22.36 13.71 -16.91
CA ARG A 172 22.31 12.30 -17.32
C ARG A 172 23.05 11.40 -16.32
N GLU A 173 24.18 11.85 -15.78
CA GLU A 173 24.95 11.16 -14.75
C GLU A 173 24.13 10.98 -13.46
N THR A 174 23.34 11.99 -13.10
CA THR A 174 22.45 11.92 -11.95
C THR A 174 21.28 10.95 -12.19
N LEU A 175 20.72 10.95 -13.40
CA LEU A 175 19.61 10.07 -13.77
C LEU A 175 20.00 8.59 -13.71
N ILE A 176 21.08 8.19 -14.38
CA ILE A 176 21.53 6.78 -14.35
C ILE A 176 21.87 6.34 -12.94
N ARG A 177 22.52 7.19 -12.14
CA ARG A 177 22.85 6.87 -10.75
C ARG A 177 21.58 6.62 -9.93
N ARG A 178 20.56 7.48 -10.04
CA ARG A 178 19.29 7.30 -9.32
C ARG A 178 18.59 6.02 -9.73
N VAL A 179 18.42 5.80 -11.03
CA VAL A 179 17.75 4.60 -11.55
C VAL A 179 18.48 3.32 -11.13
N ALA A 180 19.80 3.29 -11.21
CA ALA A 180 20.57 2.12 -10.79
C ALA A 180 20.35 1.79 -9.30
N PHE A 181 20.41 2.79 -8.41
CA PHE A 181 20.16 2.57 -6.98
C PHE A 181 18.70 2.21 -6.69
N ASP A 182 17.74 2.90 -7.31
CA ASP A 182 16.32 2.68 -7.07
C ASP A 182 15.88 1.30 -7.54
N LEU A 183 16.43 0.80 -8.65
CA LEU A 183 16.05 -0.49 -9.21
C LEU A 183 16.88 -1.66 -8.69
N THR A 184 18.18 -1.47 -8.42
CA THR A 184 19.08 -2.58 -8.08
C THR A 184 19.77 -2.44 -6.72
N GLY A 185 19.69 -1.27 -6.08
CA GLY A 185 20.47 -0.96 -4.88
C GLY A 185 21.98 -0.82 -5.10
N LEU A 186 22.44 -0.94 -6.35
CA LEU A 186 23.85 -0.90 -6.71
C LEU A 186 24.15 0.36 -7.54
N PRO A 187 25.38 0.91 -7.43
CA PRO A 187 25.79 1.99 -8.33
C PRO A 187 25.94 1.48 -9.78
N PRO A 188 25.77 2.36 -10.78
CA PRO A 188 26.08 2.00 -12.16
C PRO A 188 27.59 1.78 -12.34
N SER A 189 27.97 0.90 -13.25
CA SER A 189 29.38 0.76 -13.64
C SER A 189 29.83 1.95 -14.50
N LEU A 190 31.14 2.21 -14.56
CA LEU A 190 31.67 3.27 -15.44
C LEU A 190 31.30 3.05 -16.90
N LYS A 191 31.34 1.79 -17.36
CA LYS A 191 30.93 1.43 -18.73
C LYS A 191 29.46 1.75 -18.98
N GLU A 192 28.57 1.43 -18.04
CA GLU A 192 27.14 1.74 -18.17
C GLU A 192 26.89 3.25 -18.24
N MET A 193 27.63 4.02 -17.43
CA MET A 193 27.59 5.48 -17.51
C MET A 193 28.04 5.97 -18.88
N ASP A 194 29.19 5.51 -19.37
CA ASP A 194 29.73 5.92 -20.67
C ASP A 194 28.77 5.54 -21.83
N ASP A 195 28.25 4.32 -21.83
CA ASP A 195 27.29 3.84 -22.82
C ASP A 195 26.01 4.69 -22.81
N PHE A 196 25.45 4.97 -21.63
CA PHE A 196 24.26 5.82 -21.51
C PHE A 196 24.56 7.25 -21.93
N LEU A 197 25.68 7.84 -21.52
CA LEU A 197 26.03 9.22 -21.90
C LEU A 197 26.25 9.38 -23.40
N ALA A 198 26.77 8.35 -24.07
CA ALA A 198 26.95 8.33 -25.52
C ALA A 198 25.65 8.09 -26.31
N ASP A 199 24.64 7.47 -25.70
CA ASP A 199 23.35 7.18 -26.35
C ASP A 199 22.49 8.45 -26.49
N SER A 200 22.53 9.05 -27.69
CA SER A 200 21.75 10.23 -28.06
C SER A 200 20.35 9.93 -28.61
N SER A 201 19.94 8.66 -28.62
CA SER A 201 18.63 8.29 -29.13
C SER A 201 17.50 8.81 -28.22
N PRO A 202 16.28 9.00 -28.76
CA PRO A 202 15.13 9.42 -27.96
C PRO A 202 14.67 8.38 -26.93
N GLN A 203 15.17 7.14 -26.98
CA GLN A 203 14.81 6.04 -26.08
C GLN A 203 15.98 5.62 -25.15
N ALA A 204 17.02 6.44 -25.05
CA ALA A 204 18.21 6.11 -24.26
C ALA A 204 17.86 5.86 -22.78
N TYR A 205 16.94 6.64 -22.22
CA TYR A 205 16.51 6.52 -20.83
C TYR A 205 15.72 5.24 -20.60
N GLU A 206 14.75 4.95 -21.45
CA GLU A 206 13.90 3.75 -21.36
C GLU A 206 14.74 2.48 -21.49
N ARG A 207 15.67 2.41 -22.44
CA ARG A 207 16.57 1.25 -22.57
C ARG A 207 17.49 1.05 -21.37
N MET A 208 17.97 2.14 -20.77
CA MET A 208 18.75 2.08 -19.53
C MET A 208 17.89 1.54 -18.38
N VAL A 209 16.65 2.01 -18.23
CA VAL A 209 15.70 1.48 -17.23
C VAL A 209 15.45 -0.01 -17.46
N ASP A 210 15.11 -0.41 -18.68
CA ASP A 210 14.87 -1.81 -19.04
C ASP A 210 16.09 -2.70 -18.76
N SER A 211 17.31 -2.19 -19.00
CA SER A 211 18.54 -2.90 -18.68
C SER A 211 18.65 -3.21 -17.19
N TYR A 212 18.22 -2.31 -16.29
CA TYR A 212 18.27 -2.54 -14.85
C TYR A 212 17.12 -3.43 -14.36
N LEU A 213 15.91 -3.26 -14.89
CA LEU A 213 14.74 -4.10 -14.56
C LEU A 213 14.98 -5.58 -14.90
N ASN A 214 15.76 -5.88 -15.95
CA ASN A 214 16.06 -7.24 -16.37
C ASN A 214 17.23 -7.90 -15.61
N ARG A 215 17.82 -7.24 -14.61
CA ARG A 215 18.94 -7.82 -13.83
C ARG A 215 18.44 -8.65 -12.66
N PRO A 216 19.13 -9.74 -12.28
CA PRO A 216 18.83 -10.47 -11.05
C PRO A 216 18.80 -9.57 -9.79
N ALA A 217 19.71 -8.59 -9.74
CA ALA A 217 19.80 -7.61 -8.66
C ALA A 217 18.51 -6.76 -8.49
N TYR A 218 17.67 -6.62 -9.52
CA TYR A 218 16.38 -5.95 -9.38
C TYR A 218 15.45 -6.74 -8.44
N GLY A 219 15.25 -8.02 -8.70
CA GLY A 219 14.44 -8.88 -7.84
C GLY A 219 15.00 -8.97 -6.43
N GLU A 220 16.33 -9.07 -6.28
CA GLU A 220 16.99 -9.04 -4.95
C GLU A 220 16.71 -7.72 -4.22
N HIS A 221 16.84 -6.58 -4.90
CA HIS A 221 16.62 -5.27 -4.30
C HIS A 221 15.17 -5.07 -3.85
N MET A 222 14.22 -5.42 -4.73
CA MET A 222 12.78 -5.28 -4.48
C MET A 222 12.28 -6.26 -3.43
N ALA A 223 12.76 -7.51 -3.46
CA ALA A 223 12.34 -8.54 -2.52
C ALA A 223 12.60 -8.15 -1.08
N ARG A 224 13.72 -7.48 -0.74
CA ARG A 224 14.04 -7.10 0.65
C ARG A 224 12.88 -6.43 1.38
N HIS A 225 12.20 -5.49 0.74
CA HIS A 225 11.04 -4.81 1.34
C HIS A 225 9.86 -5.76 1.56
N TRP A 226 9.65 -6.71 0.64
CA TRP A 226 8.62 -7.73 0.79
C TRP A 226 8.96 -8.73 1.89
N LEU A 227 10.22 -9.15 1.99
CA LEU A 227 10.70 -10.08 3.00
C LEU A 227 10.47 -9.51 4.42
N ASP A 228 10.74 -8.22 4.62
CA ASP A 228 10.46 -7.52 5.88
C ASP A 228 8.97 -7.59 6.23
N LEU A 229 8.09 -7.25 5.27
CA LEU A 229 6.64 -7.30 5.46
C LEU A 229 6.13 -8.71 5.72
N ALA A 230 6.74 -9.72 5.11
CA ALA A 230 6.39 -11.11 5.29
C ALA A 230 6.97 -11.74 6.57
N ARG A 231 7.76 -10.97 7.36
CA ARG A 231 8.47 -11.41 8.57
C ARG A 231 9.51 -12.50 8.29
N TYR A 232 10.09 -12.50 7.09
CA TYR A 232 11.15 -13.44 6.77
C TYR A 232 12.38 -13.17 7.67
N ALA A 233 12.93 -14.24 8.24
CA ALA A 233 14.17 -14.21 8.98
C ALA A 233 14.89 -15.56 8.81
N ASP A 234 16.23 -15.51 8.86
CA ASP A 234 17.06 -16.71 8.86
C ASP A 234 17.09 -17.41 10.25
N SER A 235 16.38 -16.87 11.25
CA SER A 235 16.29 -17.41 12.60
C SER A 235 14.85 -17.45 13.16
N ASN A 236 14.68 -18.02 14.35
CA ASN A 236 13.39 -18.30 14.98
C ASN A 236 12.69 -17.12 15.66
N GLY A 237 13.45 -16.13 16.10
CA GLY A 237 12.95 -14.93 16.76
C GLY A 237 12.38 -15.15 18.17
N TYR A 238 12.69 -16.28 18.81
CA TYR A 238 12.25 -16.61 20.18
C TYR A 238 13.45 -16.95 21.09
N GLN A 239 13.19 -17.28 22.37
CA GLN A 239 14.21 -17.59 23.38
C GLN A 239 15.28 -18.57 22.88
N TYR A 240 14.88 -19.62 22.15
CA TYR A 240 15.80 -20.54 21.48
C TYR A 240 15.91 -20.18 19.99
N ASP A 241 16.73 -19.17 19.71
CA ASP A 241 16.87 -18.57 18.38
C ASP A 241 17.85 -19.37 17.49
N THR A 242 17.36 -20.43 16.85
CA THR A 242 18.16 -21.24 15.91
C THR A 242 17.91 -20.84 14.46
N GLU A 243 18.81 -21.26 13.58
CA GLU A 243 18.68 -21.08 12.14
C GLU A 243 17.42 -21.74 11.57
N ARG A 244 16.88 -21.15 10.49
CA ARG A 244 15.74 -21.66 9.72
C ARG A 244 16.10 -21.94 8.27
N GLU A 245 15.54 -23.03 7.76
CA GLU A 245 15.67 -23.44 6.35
C GLU A 245 14.54 -22.84 5.48
N GLN A 246 14.29 -21.53 5.58
CA GLN A 246 13.24 -20.84 4.80
C GLN A 246 13.78 -20.04 3.60
N TRP A 247 15.09 -20.01 3.37
CA TRP A 247 15.73 -19.27 2.27
C TRP A 247 15.21 -19.63 0.87
N VAL A 248 14.67 -20.84 0.69
CA VAL A 248 14.03 -21.24 -0.58
C VAL A 248 12.79 -20.40 -0.87
N TRP A 249 12.03 -20.01 0.16
CA TRP A 249 10.90 -19.10 0.03
C TRP A 249 11.34 -17.69 -0.37
N ARG A 250 12.44 -17.20 0.21
CA ARG A 250 13.06 -15.92 -0.20
C ARG A 250 13.42 -15.94 -1.69
N ASP A 251 14.05 -17.02 -2.15
CA ASP A 251 14.40 -17.18 -3.55
C ASP A 251 13.17 -17.16 -4.47
N TRP A 252 12.05 -17.73 -4.01
CA TRP A 252 10.77 -17.63 -4.72
C TRP A 252 10.26 -16.20 -4.83
N VAL A 253 10.36 -15.38 -3.78
CA VAL A 253 9.98 -13.96 -3.82
C VAL A 253 10.85 -13.19 -4.83
N ILE A 254 12.16 -13.41 -4.81
CA ILE A 254 13.11 -12.78 -5.74
C ILE A 254 12.78 -13.17 -7.19
N ASP A 255 12.53 -14.47 -7.44
CA ASP A 255 12.14 -14.98 -8.75
C ASP A 255 10.79 -14.39 -9.22
N ALA A 256 9.83 -14.21 -8.32
CA ALA A 256 8.54 -13.59 -8.63
C ALA A 256 8.69 -12.14 -9.12
N TYR A 257 9.58 -11.35 -8.50
CA TYR A 257 9.92 -10.00 -8.99
C TYR A 257 10.63 -10.05 -10.35
N ASN A 258 11.64 -10.89 -10.49
CA ASN A 258 12.42 -11.01 -11.73
C ASN A 258 11.56 -11.48 -12.93
N LYS A 259 10.53 -12.29 -12.69
CA LYS A 259 9.57 -12.73 -13.71
C LYS A 259 8.40 -11.76 -13.91
N ASN A 260 8.38 -10.64 -13.20
CA ASN A 260 7.28 -9.67 -13.21
C ASN A 260 5.92 -10.37 -12.98
N LYS A 261 5.86 -11.23 -11.96
CA LYS A 261 4.64 -12.01 -11.66
C LYS A 261 3.47 -11.04 -11.40
N PRO A 262 2.31 -11.23 -12.05
CA PRO A 262 1.12 -10.43 -11.78
C PRO A 262 0.77 -10.45 -10.29
N PHE A 263 0.45 -9.27 -9.75
CA PHE A 263 0.24 -9.09 -8.32
C PHE A 263 -0.91 -9.95 -7.78
N ASP A 264 -1.98 -10.14 -8.57
CA ASP A 264 -3.09 -11.04 -8.24
C ASP A 264 -2.62 -12.50 -8.04
N GLN A 265 -1.78 -13.01 -8.94
CA GLN A 265 -1.22 -14.35 -8.82
C GLN A 265 -0.24 -14.44 -7.65
N PHE A 266 0.59 -13.43 -7.45
CA PHE A 266 1.51 -13.35 -6.31
C PHE A 266 0.77 -13.36 -4.96
N THR A 267 -0.38 -12.67 -4.88
CA THR A 267 -1.27 -12.70 -3.71
C THR A 267 -1.91 -14.07 -3.51
N ILE A 268 -2.50 -14.65 -4.57
CA ILE A 268 -3.17 -15.96 -4.48
C ILE A 268 -2.19 -17.05 -4.04
N GLU A 269 -1.01 -17.11 -4.68
CA GLU A 269 -0.01 -18.14 -4.37
C GLU A 269 0.51 -18.03 -2.92
N GLN A 270 0.69 -16.82 -2.37
CA GLN A 270 1.14 -16.66 -0.99
C GLN A 270 0.06 -16.90 0.07
N LEU A 271 -1.20 -16.56 -0.23
CA LEU A 271 -2.28 -16.74 0.74
C LEU A 271 -2.87 -18.15 0.73
N ALA A 272 -2.90 -18.81 -0.43
CA ALA A 272 -3.62 -20.06 -0.64
C ALA A 272 -3.07 -20.91 -1.79
N GLY A 273 -1.77 -20.81 -2.14
CA GLY A 273 -1.18 -21.55 -3.25
C GLY A 273 -1.25 -23.06 -3.12
N ASP A 274 -1.19 -23.58 -1.89
CA ASP A 274 -1.39 -24.98 -1.52
C ASP A 274 -2.83 -25.48 -1.72
N LEU A 275 -3.81 -24.58 -1.66
CA LEU A 275 -5.23 -24.87 -1.89
C LEU A 275 -5.63 -24.82 -3.37
N LEU A 276 -4.71 -24.43 -4.27
CA LEU A 276 -4.97 -24.44 -5.70
C LEU A 276 -5.14 -25.88 -6.21
N PRO A 277 -6.08 -26.13 -7.14
CA PRO A 277 -6.21 -27.43 -7.78
C PRO A 277 -4.90 -27.83 -8.48
N ASN A 278 -4.36 -29.01 -8.14
CA ASN A 278 -3.08 -29.51 -8.66
C ASN A 278 -1.91 -28.53 -8.45
N SER A 279 -1.83 -27.91 -7.27
CA SER A 279 -0.79 -26.93 -6.92
C SER A 279 0.63 -27.42 -7.25
N THR A 280 1.43 -26.57 -7.89
CA THR A 280 2.85 -26.89 -8.17
C THR A 280 3.68 -26.80 -6.89
N PRO A 281 4.88 -27.40 -6.84
CA PRO A 281 5.80 -27.20 -5.72
C PRO A 281 6.04 -25.72 -5.41
N GLU A 282 6.22 -24.87 -6.42
CA GLU A 282 6.44 -23.43 -6.24
C GLU A 282 5.21 -22.72 -5.66
N GLN A 283 3.99 -23.14 -6.00
CA GLN A 283 2.77 -22.58 -5.42
C GLN A 283 2.59 -23.00 -3.95
N ARG A 284 2.93 -24.25 -3.61
CA ARG A 284 2.96 -24.68 -2.19
C ARG A 284 4.04 -23.98 -1.40
N LEU A 285 5.22 -23.79 -2.00
CA LEU A 285 6.31 -23.01 -1.43
C LEU A 285 5.82 -21.60 -1.11
N ALA A 286 5.17 -20.93 -2.06
CA ALA A 286 4.67 -19.57 -1.90
C ALA A 286 3.76 -19.39 -0.66
N THR A 287 2.87 -20.35 -0.37
CA THR A 287 2.03 -20.35 0.85
C THR A 287 2.85 -20.24 2.14
N GLY A 288 4.15 -20.56 2.10
CA GLY A 288 5.12 -20.32 3.16
C GLY A 288 5.09 -18.92 3.78
N PHE A 289 4.53 -17.91 3.10
CA PHE A 289 4.19 -16.60 3.69
C PHE A 289 3.47 -16.72 5.04
N ASN A 290 2.53 -17.67 5.13
CA ASN A 290 1.76 -17.95 6.34
C ASN A 290 2.60 -18.61 7.45
N ARG A 291 3.81 -19.11 7.16
CA ARG A 291 4.69 -19.81 8.10
C ARG A 291 5.99 -19.08 8.42
N ASN A 292 6.17 -17.86 7.90
CA ASN A 292 7.36 -17.05 8.15
C ASN A 292 7.44 -16.49 9.58
N HIS A 293 6.33 -16.51 10.32
CA HIS A 293 6.27 -15.98 11.67
C HIS A 293 7.25 -16.61 12.65
N GLY A 294 7.48 -15.95 13.79
CA GLY A 294 8.27 -16.51 14.87
C GLY A 294 7.72 -17.87 15.31
N ILE A 295 8.60 -18.82 15.63
CA ILE A 295 8.25 -20.18 16.04
C ILE A 295 9.13 -20.49 17.24
N THR A 296 8.53 -20.98 18.31
CA THR A 296 9.27 -21.42 19.49
C THR A 296 9.53 -22.92 19.47
N ILE A 297 10.68 -23.31 20.02
CA ILE A 297 11.03 -24.69 20.34
C ILE A 297 11.44 -24.84 21.81
N GLU A 298 11.07 -23.85 22.63
CA GLU A 298 11.33 -23.86 24.06
C GLU A 298 10.62 -25.06 24.73
N GLY A 299 11.32 -25.69 25.68
CA GLY A 299 10.72 -26.73 26.51
C GLY A 299 9.75 -26.12 27.52
N GLY A 300 8.54 -26.67 27.62
CA GLY A 300 7.54 -26.21 28.59
C GLY A 300 6.53 -25.18 28.07
N ILE A 301 6.54 -24.91 26.76
CA ILE A 301 5.51 -24.11 26.12
C ILE A 301 4.12 -24.74 26.28
N ILE A 302 3.09 -23.90 26.25
CA ILE A 302 1.70 -24.35 26.17
C ILE A 302 1.31 -24.43 24.70
N ASP A 303 1.11 -25.64 24.19
CA ASP A 303 0.83 -25.90 22.76
C ASP A 303 -0.30 -25.01 22.22
N GLU A 304 -1.39 -24.87 22.97
CA GLU A 304 -2.57 -24.12 22.54
C GLU A 304 -2.36 -22.61 22.54
N GLU A 305 -1.51 -22.09 23.43
CA GLU A 305 -1.14 -20.67 23.47
C GLU A 305 -0.43 -20.29 22.18
N TYR A 306 0.66 -20.99 21.84
CA TYR A 306 1.43 -20.69 20.64
C TYR A 306 0.69 -21.03 19.34
N ARG A 307 -0.11 -22.10 19.31
CA ARG A 307 -1.00 -22.39 18.17
C ARG A 307 -1.95 -21.22 17.92
N THR A 308 -2.49 -20.61 18.97
CA THR A 308 -3.34 -19.41 18.87
C THR A 308 -2.54 -18.21 18.41
N GLU A 309 -1.36 -17.94 18.97
CA GLU A 309 -0.49 -16.83 18.52
C GLU A 309 -0.12 -16.94 17.03
N TYR A 310 0.17 -18.14 16.52
CA TYR A 310 0.50 -18.34 15.11
C TYR A 310 -0.68 -18.01 14.19
N VAL A 311 -1.90 -18.38 14.56
CA VAL A 311 -3.11 -18.00 13.81
C VAL A 311 -3.32 -16.48 13.87
N MET A 312 -3.14 -15.87 15.06
CA MET A 312 -3.28 -14.42 15.23
C MET A 312 -2.28 -13.65 14.38
N ASP A 313 -1.03 -14.10 14.37
CA ASP A 313 0.04 -13.51 13.58
C ASP A 313 -0.29 -13.57 12.08
N ARG A 314 -0.73 -14.73 11.55
CA ARG A 314 -1.13 -14.85 10.13
C ARG A 314 -2.24 -13.87 9.75
N LEU A 315 -3.21 -13.69 10.63
CA LEU A 315 -4.29 -12.73 10.45
C LEU A 315 -3.79 -11.29 10.45
N VAL A 316 -3.01 -10.90 11.46
CA VAL A 316 -2.51 -9.52 11.62
C VAL A 316 -1.57 -9.17 10.47
N THR A 317 -0.64 -10.09 10.19
CA THR A 317 -0.03 -10.41 8.90
C THR A 317 -0.72 -9.89 7.66
N THR A 318 -1.69 -10.71 7.25
CA THR A 318 -2.51 -10.50 6.08
C THR A 318 -3.21 -9.14 6.12
N GLY A 319 -3.75 -8.75 7.28
CA GLY A 319 -4.41 -7.46 7.46
C GLY A 319 -3.50 -6.26 7.18
N GLN A 320 -2.28 -6.30 7.72
CA GLN A 320 -1.31 -5.21 7.55
C GLN A 320 -0.75 -5.16 6.12
N VAL A 321 -0.34 -6.31 5.57
CA VAL A 321 0.38 -6.37 4.30
C VAL A 321 -0.54 -6.21 3.10
N TRP A 322 -1.72 -6.85 3.11
CA TRP A 322 -2.61 -6.83 1.95
C TRP A 322 -3.72 -5.81 2.06
N LEU A 323 -4.26 -5.59 3.27
CA LEU A 323 -5.37 -4.65 3.46
C LEU A 323 -4.88 -3.25 3.87
N GLY A 324 -3.63 -3.12 4.32
CA GLY A 324 -3.13 -1.86 4.87
C GLY A 324 -3.82 -1.45 6.17
N LEU A 325 -4.40 -2.42 6.90
CA LEU A 325 -5.20 -2.19 8.11
C LEU A 325 -4.47 -2.70 9.35
N THR A 326 -4.55 -1.95 10.44
CA THR A 326 -3.93 -2.33 11.73
C THR A 326 -4.84 -3.25 12.55
N ILE A 327 -5.27 -4.36 11.94
CA ILE A 327 -6.27 -5.28 12.49
C ILE A 327 -5.91 -5.80 13.89
N GLY A 328 -4.63 -5.86 14.25
CA GLY A 328 -4.15 -6.35 15.55
C GLY A 328 -4.73 -5.66 16.78
N CYS A 329 -5.13 -4.38 16.72
CA CYS A 329 -5.78 -3.74 17.87
C CYS A 329 -7.14 -4.38 18.18
N ALA A 330 -7.83 -4.92 17.15
CA ALA A 330 -9.13 -5.55 17.29
C ALA A 330 -9.10 -6.86 18.10
N ARG A 331 -7.91 -7.37 18.43
CA ARG A 331 -7.72 -8.57 19.25
C ARG A 331 -8.36 -8.43 20.63
N CYS A 332 -8.10 -7.31 21.30
CA CYS A 332 -8.49 -7.12 22.71
C CYS A 332 -9.72 -6.22 22.89
N HIS A 333 -9.99 -5.33 21.94
CA HIS A 333 -11.08 -4.35 21.98
C HIS A 333 -11.47 -3.96 20.56
N GLU A 334 -12.55 -3.20 20.38
CA GLU A 334 -12.90 -2.62 19.06
C GLU A 334 -11.77 -1.74 18.53
N HIS A 335 -11.46 -1.80 17.23
CA HIS A 335 -10.34 -1.03 16.69
C HIS A 335 -10.59 0.49 16.85
N LYS A 336 -9.53 1.22 17.24
CA LYS A 336 -9.64 2.63 17.66
C LYS A 336 -9.93 3.61 16.52
N PHE A 337 -9.58 3.26 15.28
CA PHE A 337 -9.68 4.16 14.12
C PHE A 337 -10.38 3.50 12.92
N ASP A 338 -9.89 2.34 12.51
CA ASP A 338 -10.51 1.51 11.48
C ASP A 338 -11.83 0.89 11.95
N PRO A 339 -12.82 0.70 11.05
CA PRO A 339 -14.13 0.14 11.36
C PRO A 339 -14.06 -1.39 11.46
N ILE A 340 -13.25 -1.91 12.39
CA ILE A 340 -13.08 -3.34 12.63
C ILE A 340 -13.46 -3.66 14.07
N SER A 341 -14.48 -4.48 14.23
CA SER A 341 -14.89 -4.97 15.53
C SER A 341 -14.05 -6.12 16.04
N GLN A 342 -14.05 -6.32 17.35
CA GLN A 342 -13.43 -7.51 17.95
C GLN A 342 -14.11 -8.78 17.45
N LYS A 343 -15.43 -8.72 17.20
CA LYS A 343 -16.16 -9.85 16.63
C LYS A 343 -15.64 -10.22 15.23
N GLU A 344 -15.46 -9.23 14.36
CA GLU A 344 -14.92 -9.45 13.01
C GLU A 344 -13.48 -9.97 13.05
N PHE A 345 -12.67 -9.50 13.99
CA PHE A 345 -11.33 -10.04 14.23
C PHE A 345 -11.36 -11.56 14.47
N TYR A 346 -12.23 -12.04 15.38
CA TYR A 346 -12.33 -13.47 15.66
C TYR A 346 -13.05 -14.27 14.56
N GLN A 347 -13.87 -13.62 13.72
CA GLN A 347 -14.41 -14.25 12.50
C GLN A 347 -13.31 -14.49 11.46
N LEU A 348 -12.41 -13.51 11.27
CA LEU A 348 -11.22 -13.67 10.43
C LEU A 348 -10.25 -14.70 11.03
N TYR A 349 -10.12 -14.76 12.36
CA TYR A 349 -9.30 -15.77 13.03
C TYR A 349 -9.75 -17.19 12.65
N ALA A 350 -11.07 -17.43 12.63
CA ALA A 350 -11.63 -18.73 12.26
C ALA A 350 -11.25 -19.19 10.84
N PHE A 351 -11.00 -18.25 9.91
CA PHE A 351 -10.54 -18.55 8.56
C PHE A 351 -9.11 -19.12 8.56
N PHE A 352 -8.20 -18.51 9.31
CA PHE A 352 -6.82 -19.00 9.42
C PHE A 352 -6.68 -20.20 10.36
N ASN A 353 -7.63 -20.40 11.27
CA ASN A 353 -7.67 -21.50 12.23
C ASN A 353 -8.10 -22.85 11.62
N GLN A 354 -7.63 -23.17 10.42
CA GLN A 354 -7.95 -24.41 9.69
C GLN A 354 -6.70 -25.29 9.45
N VAL A 355 -5.51 -24.80 9.81
CA VAL A 355 -4.26 -25.53 9.65
C VAL A 355 -4.10 -26.50 10.82
N PRO A 356 -3.87 -27.80 10.60
CA PRO A 356 -3.66 -28.79 11.67
C PRO A 356 -2.25 -28.70 12.27
N GLU A 357 -1.82 -27.49 12.60
CA GLU A 357 -0.53 -27.21 13.23
C GLU A 357 -0.61 -27.33 14.75
N ARG A 358 0.56 -27.50 15.38
CA ARG A 358 0.72 -27.51 16.84
C ARG A 358 1.63 -26.36 17.22
N GLY A 359 1.40 -25.74 18.38
CA GLY A 359 2.29 -24.71 18.92
C GLY A 359 3.73 -25.22 19.11
N MET A 360 3.87 -26.49 19.50
CA MET A 360 5.14 -27.20 19.65
C MET A 360 5.64 -27.79 18.34
N ARG A 361 6.96 -27.69 18.10
CA ARG A 361 7.63 -28.20 16.87
C ARG A 361 7.07 -27.54 15.60
N GLY A 362 6.89 -26.22 15.61
CA GLY A 362 6.25 -25.47 14.50
C GLY A 362 6.94 -25.58 13.13
N PHE A 363 8.13 -26.20 13.03
CA PHE A 363 8.78 -26.50 11.75
C PHE A 363 8.21 -27.71 11.02
N GLU A 364 7.53 -28.62 11.72
CA GLU A 364 6.98 -29.83 11.14
C GLU A 364 5.50 -29.66 10.74
N PRO A 365 5.06 -30.25 9.60
CA PRO A 365 5.88 -30.97 8.63
C PRO A 365 6.73 -30.03 7.76
N ARG A 366 7.87 -30.55 7.27
CA ARG A 366 8.72 -29.91 6.26
C ARG A 366 8.46 -30.47 4.87
N GLU A 367 8.56 -29.62 3.86
CA GLU A 367 8.57 -30.00 2.45
C GLU A 367 9.92 -29.59 1.82
N ARG A 368 10.50 -30.43 0.96
CA ARG A 368 11.73 -30.12 0.24
C ARG A 368 11.38 -29.69 -1.18
N ILE A 369 11.61 -28.42 -1.48
CA ILE A 369 11.28 -27.81 -2.76
C ILE A 369 12.58 -27.22 -3.34
N PRO A 370 12.93 -27.49 -4.60
CA PRO A 370 14.08 -26.86 -5.25
C PRO A 370 13.94 -25.33 -5.29
N SER A 371 15.03 -24.60 -5.03
CA SER A 371 15.01 -23.15 -5.20
C SER A 371 14.83 -22.79 -6.68
N PRO A 372 13.92 -21.87 -7.03
CA PRO A 372 13.72 -21.46 -8.42
C PRO A 372 14.96 -20.76 -9.00
N LEU A 373 15.73 -20.06 -8.16
CA LEU A 373 16.98 -19.41 -8.56
C LEU A 373 18.11 -20.43 -8.74
N ALA A 374 18.24 -21.37 -7.79
CA ALA A 374 19.27 -22.42 -7.88
C ALA A 374 18.99 -23.41 -9.02
N SER A 375 17.71 -23.67 -9.33
CA SER A 375 17.32 -24.63 -10.37
C SER A 375 17.75 -24.20 -11.78
N LEU A 376 17.92 -22.90 -12.04
CA LEU A 376 18.48 -22.42 -13.32
C LEU A 376 19.94 -22.82 -13.43
N GLN A 377 20.75 -22.43 -12.43
CA GLN A 377 22.17 -22.76 -12.40
C GLN A 377 22.42 -24.27 -12.36
N GLN A 378 21.58 -25.01 -11.64
CA GLN A 378 21.66 -26.46 -11.55
C GLN A 378 21.42 -27.11 -12.92
N ARG A 379 20.44 -26.63 -13.70
CA ARG A 379 20.22 -27.14 -15.07
C ARG A 379 21.42 -26.89 -15.97
N GLU A 380 22.02 -25.70 -15.90
CA GLU A 380 23.24 -25.39 -16.66
C GLU A 380 24.39 -26.33 -16.29
N TRP A 381 24.60 -26.56 -14.99
CA TRP A 381 25.62 -27.49 -14.52
C TRP A 381 25.32 -28.94 -14.89
N ASP A 382 24.06 -29.36 -14.86
CA ASP A 382 23.66 -30.70 -15.26
C ASP A 382 23.89 -30.91 -16.76
N ASP A 383 23.58 -29.93 -17.60
CA ASP A 383 23.84 -29.95 -19.05
C ASP A 383 25.34 -29.99 -19.34
N GLU A 384 26.13 -29.14 -18.66
CA GLU A 384 27.59 -29.14 -18.77
C GLU A 384 28.20 -30.47 -18.28
N LEU A 385 27.73 -30.99 -17.15
CA LEU A 385 28.18 -32.28 -16.62
C LEU A 385 27.84 -33.43 -17.57
N ASN A 386 26.66 -33.42 -18.18
CA ASN A 386 26.27 -34.42 -19.17
C ASN A 386 27.15 -34.34 -20.43
N LYS A 387 27.46 -33.12 -20.88
CA LYS A 387 28.41 -32.89 -21.98
C LYS A 387 29.80 -33.41 -21.64
N LEU A 388 30.36 -33.06 -20.48
CA LEU A 388 31.68 -33.52 -20.04
C LEU A 388 31.73 -35.04 -19.85
N LYS A 389 30.65 -35.66 -19.35
CA LYS A 389 30.54 -37.13 -19.29
C LYS A 389 30.52 -37.76 -20.68
N ALA A 390 29.84 -37.16 -21.65
CA ALA A 390 29.85 -37.64 -23.03
C ALA A 390 31.25 -37.51 -23.66
N GLU A 391 31.95 -36.40 -23.43
CA GLU A 391 33.34 -36.21 -23.86
C GLU A 391 34.28 -37.22 -23.20
N LEU A 392 34.18 -37.44 -21.89
CA LEU A 392 34.98 -38.42 -21.16
C LEU A 392 34.75 -39.85 -21.66
N ASN A 393 33.52 -40.19 -22.05
CA ASN A 393 33.18 -41.49 -22.60
C ASN A 393 33.53 -41.63 -24.09
N THR A 394 34.02 -40.57 -24.74
CA THR A 394 34.52 -40.64 -26.12
C THR A 394 35.85 -41.38 -26.12
N PRO A 395 35.99 -42.51 -26.85
CA PRO A 395 37.25 -43.24 -26.89
C PRO A 395 38.38 -42.34 -27.39
N LEU A 396 39.46 -42.23 -26.61
CA LEU A 396 40.68 -41.56 -27.05
C LEU A 396 41.32 -42.38 -28.17
N ASP A 397 41.42 -41.79 -29.36
CA ASP A 397 42.29 -42.32 -30.41
C ASP A 397 43.74 -42.01 -30.05
N LEU A 398 44.38 -42.97 -29.39
CA LEU A 398 45.76 -42.84 -28.94
C LEU A 398 46.77 -43.08 -30.06
N ALA A 399 46.37 -43.55 -31.24
CA ALA A 399 47.30 -43.91 -32.31
C ALA A 399 48.16 -42.72 -32.80
N PRO A 400 47.60 -41.52 -33.05
CA PRO A 400 48.39 -40.34 -33.44
C PRO A 400 49.33 -39.88 -32.32
N HIS A 401 48.85 -39.92 -31.08
CA HIS A 401 49.62 -39.52 -29.90
C HIS A 401 50.77 -40.47 -29.59
N LEU A 402 50.57 -41.78 -29.79
CA LEU A 402 51.64 -42.77 -29.70
C LEU A 402 52.68 -42.53 -30.80
N GLU A 403 52.27 -42.27 -32.03
CA GLU A 403 53.20 -42.04 -33.14
C GLU A 403 54.09 -40.80 -32.88
N GLU A 404 53.51 -39.73 -32.35
CA GLU A 404 54.23 -38.52 -31.97
C GLU A 404 55.17 -38.74 -30.78
N TRP A 405 54.72 -39.44 -29.73
CA TRP A 405 55.59 -39.82 -28.61
C TRP A 405 56.76 -40.70 -29.05
N THR A 406 56.52 -41.64 -29.97
CA THR A 406 57.58 -42.52 -30.48
C THR A 406 58.65 -41.72 -31.23
N LYS A 407 58.28 -40.63 -31.92
CA LYS A 407 59.22 -39.69 -32.57
C LYS A 407 60.09 -38.92 -31.56
N THR A 408 59.69 -38.80 -30.30
CA THR A 408 60.49 -38.16 -29.24
C THR A 408 61.49 -39.10 -28.55
N LEU A 409 61.36 -40.41 -28.78
CA LEU A 409 62.26 -41.45 -28.24
C LEU A 409 63.39 -41.81 -29.21
N ALA A 410 63.31 -41.36 -30.46
CA ALA A 410 64.35 -41.49 -31.48
C ALA A 410 65.19 -40.21 -31.52
#